data_AF-A0A9Q0EY04-F1
#
_entry.id   AF-A0A9Q0EY04-F1
#
_cell.length_a   1.000
_cell.length_b   1.000
_cell.length_c   1.000
_cell.angle_alpha   90.00
_cell.angle_beta   90.00
_cell.angle_gamma   90.00
#
_symmetry.space_group_name_H-M   'P 1'
#
loop_
_entity.id
_entity.type
_entity.pdbx_description
1 polymer ?
#
loop_
_entity_poly.entity_id
_entity_poly.type
_entity_poly.pdbx_seq_one_letter_code
_entity_poly.pdbx_strand_id
1 'polypeptide(L)'
;LPRLAQAAGDRDCLRAGDQCSGDEGCSPRLRTLRQCVAGDGSMRLGPGARSQCEAAMTALLATPLHGCQCKRGMKKEKNCLSIYWSLHQA
;
A
#
# COMPACT_ATOMS: atom_id res chain seq x y z
N LEU A 1 -9.99 -21.24 -10.08
CA LEU A 1 -10.10 -20.02 -9.25
C LEU A 1 -9.93 -20.40 -7.79
N PRO A 2 -8.82 -20.05 -7.13
CA PRO A 2 -8.92 -19.87 -5.68
C PRO A 2 -8.26 -18.58 -5.21
N ARG A 3 -8.66 -18.16 -4.00
CA ARG A 3 -8.04 -17.14 -3.13
C ARG A 3 -8.57 -15.69 -3.18
N LEU A 4 -9.89 -15.53 -3.25
CA LEU A 4 -10.56 -14.35 -2.67
C LEU A 4 -11.10 -14.64 -1.26
N ALA A 5 -10.34 -15.38 -0.47
CA ALA A 5 -10.64 -15.63 0.94
C ALA A 5 -9.56 -14.97 1.79
N GLN A 6 -9.69 -13.68 2.06
CA GLN A 6 -8.98 -13.06 3.18
C GLN A 6 -9.89 -12.05 3.87
N ALA A 7 -10.71 -12.62 4.75
CA ALA A 7 -11.36 -12.08 5.92
C ALA A 7 -11.30 -10.55 6.11
N ALA A 8 -12.48 -9.94 6.10
CA ALA A 8 -12.75 -8.56 6.49
C ALA A 8 -12.70 -8.33 8.02
N GLY A 9 -11.97 -9.16 8.77
CA GLY A 9 -11.78 -9.01 10.21
C GLY A 9 -10.31 -8.69 10.48
N ASP A 10 -10.03 -7.49 10.97
CA ASP A 10 -8.70 -7.10 11.50
C ASP A 10 -7.57 -7.06 10.45
N ARG A 11 -7.76 -6.28 9.38
CA ARG A 11 -6.73 -6.04 8.36
C ARG A 11 -5.65 -5.09 8.87
N ASP A 12 -4.72 -5.58 9.67
CA ASP A 12 -3.52 -4.80 10.06
C ASP A 12 -2.73 -4.39 8.80
N CYS A 13 -2.48 -3.09 8.62
CA CYS A 13 -1.72 -2.57 7.47
C CYS A 13 -0.30 -3.14 7.36
N LEU A 14 0.34 -3.53 8.47
CA LEU A 14 1.63 -4.22 8.45
C LEU A 14 1.49 -5.59 7.81
N ARG A 15 0.52 -6.39 8.25
CA ARG A 15 0.30 -7.73 7.72
C ARG A 15 -0.14 -7.70 6.27
N ALA A 16 -1.04 -6.78 5.91
CA ALA A 16 -1.49 -6.59 4.54
C ALA A 16 -0.33 -6.11 3.64
N GLY A 17 0.53 -5.23 4.16
CA GLY A 17 1.74 -4.76 3.49
C GLY A 17 2.76 -5.88 3.25
N ASP A 18 3.00 -6.74 4.24
CA ASP A 18 3.90 -7.89 4.10
C ASP A 18 3.35 -8.89 3.07
N GLN A 19 2.05 -9.17 3.11
CA GLN A 19 1.40 -10.07 2.15
C GLN A 19 1.47 -9.53 0.72
N CYS A 20 1.24 -8.23 0.53
CA CYS A 20 1.41 -7.57 -0.76
C CYS A 20 2.88 -7.55 -1.22
N SER A 21 3.82 -7.38 -0.30
CA SER A 21 5.25 -7.38 -0.61
C SER A 21 5.74 -8.74 -1.10
N GLY A 22 5.10 -9.84 -0.68
CA GLY A 22 5.37 -11.19 -1.16
C GLY A 22 4.62 -11.59 -2.43
N ASP A 23 3.67 -10.79 -2.90
CA ASP A 23 2.90 -11.06 -4.11
C ASP A 23 3.52 -10.35 -5.33
N GLU A 24 3.79 -11.09 -6.41
CA GLU A 24 4.42 -10.53 -7.62
C GLU A 24 3.51 -9.51 -8.34
N GLY A 25 2.20 -9.63 -8.16
CA GLY A 25 1.19 -8.70 -8.65
C GLY A 25 1.08 -7.44 -7.79
N CYS A 26 1.31 -7.51 -6.49
CA CYS A 26 1.07 -6.38 -5.60
C CYS A 26 2.36 -5.61 -5.27
N SER A 27 3.48 -6.33 -5.09
CA SER A 27 4.75 -5.77 -4.62
C SER A 27 5.32 -4.63 -5.48
N PRO A 28 5.28 -4.64 -6.83
CA PRO A 28 5.82 -3.51 -7.59
C PRO A 28 4.94 -2.26 -7.44
N ARG A 29 3.60 -2.42 -7.36
CA ARG A 29 2.69 -1.28 -7.18
C ARG A 29 2.83 -0.66 -5.79
N LEU A 30 3.00 -1.48 -4.75
CA LEU A 30 3.30 -0.99 -3.40
C LEU A 30 4.63 -0.24 -3.34
N ARG A 31 5.67 -0.71 -4.04
CA ARG A 31 6.95 0.01 -4.13
C ARG A 31 6.80 1.35 -4.84
N THR A 32 6.08 1.40 -5.96
CA THR A 32 5.79 2.66 -6.68
C THR A 32 5.04 3.63 -5.79
N LEU A 33 3.95 3.20 -5.13
CA LEU A 33 3.17 4.07 -4.25
C LEU A 33 3.99 4.65 -3.09
N ARG A 34 4.90 3.85 -2.49
CA ARG A 34 5.82 4.34 -1.46
C ARG A 34 6.76 5.44 -1.96
N GLN A 35 7.21 5.34 -3.22
CA GLN A 35 8.01 6.40 -3.83
C GLN A 35 7.16 7.66 -4.03
N CYS A 36 5.90 7.51 -4.47
CA CYS A 36 4.98 8.62 -4.67
C CYS A 36 4.79 9.50 -3.42
N VAL A 37 4.59 8.88 -2.26
CA VAL A 37 4.30 9.61 -1.01
C VAL A 37 5.55 10.07 -0.26
N ALA A 38 6.75 9.67 -0.69
CA ALA A 38 8.00 10.02 -0.03
C ALA A 38 8.44 11.49 -0.26
N GLY A 39 7.60 12.34 -0.87
CA GLY A 39 7.90 13.75 -1.15
C GLY A 39 8.92 13.96 -2.29
N ASP A 40 9.74 12.94 -2.59
CA ASP A 40 10.69 12.89 -3.71
C ASP A 40 10.22 12.00 -4.89
N GLY A 41 9.00 11.48 -4.81
CA GLY A 41 8.44 10.55 -5.80
C GLY A 41 8.41 11.10 -7.23
N SER A 42 8.16 12.39 -7.39
CA SER A 42 8.19 13.07 -8.69
C SER A 42 9.59 13.12 -9.31
N MET A 43 10.64 13.21 -8.48
CA MET A 43 12.04 13.18 -8.92
C MET A 43 12.52 11.74 -9.22
N ARG A 44 12.02 10.74 -8.48
CA ARG A 44 12.46 9.33 -8.59
C ARG A 44 11.77 8.54 -9.70
N LEU A 45 10.50 8.85 -10.01
CA LEU A 45 9.71 8.14 -11.03
C LEU A 45 9.82 8.78 -12.43
N GLY A 46 10.42 9.97 -12.54
CA GLY A 46 10.64 10.67 -13.81
C GLY A 46 9.37 11.24 -14.46
N PRO A 47 9.42 11.57 -15.76
CA PRO A 47 8.24 12.03 -16.50
C PRO A 47 7.10 11.01 -16.42
N GLY A 48 5.91 11.46 -16.04
CA GLY A 48 4.76 10.56 -15.81
C GLY A 48 4.72 9.95 -14.40
N ALA A 49 5.52 10.46 -13.44
CA ALA A 49 5.45 10.06 -12.03
C ALA A 49 4.00 10.07 -11.50
N ARG A 50 3.25 11.15 -11.77
CA ARG A 50 1.85 11.27 -11.34
C ARG A 50 0.97 10.15 -11.86
N SER A 51 1.02 9.82 -13.16
CA SER A 51 0.21 8.73 -13.72
C SER A 51 0.66 7.36 -13.20
N GLN A 52 1.95 7.17 -12.95
CA GLN A 52 2.46 5.94 -12.32
C GLN A 52 1.93 5.80 -10.88
N CYS A 53 1.84 6.90 -10.14
CA CYS A 53 1.27 6.94 -8.79
C CYS A 53 -0.23 6.62 -8.78
N GLU A 54 -1.00 7.27 -9.66
CA GLU A 54 -2.43 7.03 -9.81
C GLU A 54 -2.72 5.57 -10.22
N ALA A 55 -1.93 5.03 -11.17
CA ALA A 55 -2.05 3.63 -11.59
C ALA A 55 -1.68 2.64 -10.47
N ALA A 56 -0.60 2.91 -9.73
CA ALA A 56 -0.18 2.10 -8.60
C ALA A 56 -1.24 2.10 -7.49
N MET A 57 -1.79 3.27 -7.17
CA MET A 57 -2.86 3.40 -6.19
C MET A 57 -4.09 2.61 -6.62
N THR A 58 -4.58 2.81 -7.85
CA THR A 58 -5.74 2.10 -8.39
C THR A 58 -5.58 0.58 -8.33
N ALA A 59 -4.39 0.08 -8.68
CA ALA A 59 -4.10 -1.35 -8.59
C ALA A 59 -4.15 -1.86 -7.14
N LEU A 60 -3.68 -1.06 -6.17
CA LEU A 60 -3.68 -1.42 -4.75
C LEU A 60 -5.08 -1.37 -4.13
N LEU A 61 -6.02 -0.57 -4.66
CA LEU A 61 -7.43 -0.58 -4.24
C LEU A 61 -8.10 -1.96 -4.46
N ALA A 62 -7.65 -2.71 -5.46
CA ALA A 62 -8.14 -4.06 -5.73
C ALA A 62 -7.51 -5.14 -4.83
N THR A 63 -6.57 -4.77 -3.94
CA THR A 63 -5.81 -5.72 -3.12
C THR A 63 -6.25 -5.70 -1.66
N PRO A 64 -5.82 -6.69 -0.86
CA PRO A 64 -6.13 -6.71 0.57
C PRO A 64 -5.58 -5.56 1.41
N LEU A 65 -4.69 -4.74 0.85
CA LEU A 65 -4.22 -3.50 1.46
C LEU A 65 -5.32 -2.44 1.60
N HIS A 66 -6.30 -2.45 0.69
CA HIS A 66 -7.38 -1.48 0.74
C HIS A 66 -8.23 -1.66 2.01
N GLY A 67 -8.46 -0.56 2.75
CA GLY A 67 -9.21 -0.61 4.00
C GLY A 67 -8.50 -1.30 5.16
N CYS A 68 -7.17 -1.45 5.10
CA CYS A 68 -6.39 -1.85 6.27
C CYS A 68 -6.48 -0.78 7.37
N GLN A 69 -6.31 -1.19 8.63
CA GLN A 69 -6.38 -0.31 9.80
C GLN A 69 -5.15 -0.47 10.68
N CYS A 70 -4.81 0.60 11.39
CA CYS A 70 -3.79 0.60 12.42
C CYS A 70 -4.43 0.73 13.80
N LYS A 71 -3.97 -0.09 14.74
CA LYS A 71 -4.42 -0.03 16.14
C LYS A 71 -3.52 0.91 16.94
N ARG A 72 -4.13 1.81 17.69
CA ARG A 72 -3.42 2.74 18.58
C ARG A 72 -2.65 1.98 19.66
N GLY A 73 -1.38 2.35 19.90
CA GLY A 73 -0.54 1.72 20.91
C GLY A 73 0.14 0.42 20.49
N MET A 74 0.13 0.07 19.20
CA MET A 74 0.88 -1.08 18.69
C MET A 74 2.40 -0.80 18.64
N LYS A 75 3.23 -1.82 18.88
CA LYS A 75 4.72 -1.68 18.91
C LYS A 75 5.33 -1.04 17.65
N LYS A 76 4.68 -1.21 16.50
CA LYS A 76 5.11 -0.68 15.18
C LYS A 76 4.13 0.35 14.63
N GLU A 77 3.47 1.13 15.48
CA GLU A 77 2.41 2.08 15.10
C GLU A 77 2.85 3.06 14.02
N LYS A 78 4.06 3.64 14.16
CA LYS A 78 4.64 4.52 13.14
C LYS A 78 4.75 3.85 11.76
N ASN A 79 5.19 2.59 11.72
CA ASN A 79 5.32 1.84 10.46
C ASN A 79 3.96 1.50 9.87
N CYS A 80 3.00 1.13 10.71
CA CYS A 80 1.63 0.87 10.28
C CYS A 80 1.02 2.12 9.64
N LEU A 81 1.12 3.26 10.33
CA LEU A 81 0.61 4.55 9.85
C LEU A 81 1.28 4.97 8.54
N SER A 82 2.58 4.72 8.36
CA SER A 82 3.26 4.99 7.09
C SER A 82 2.61 4.23 5.92
N ILE A 83 2.24 2.95 6.10
CA ILE A 83 1.54 2.16 5.07
C ILE A 83 0.11 2.69 4.88
N TYR A 84 -0.61 2.93 5.97
CA TYR A 84 -1.99 3.42 5.94
C TYR A 84 -2.12 4.74 5.17
N TRP A 85 -1.27 5.71 5.48
CA TRP A 85 -1.27 7.01 4.82
C TRP A 85 -0.78 6.96 3.37
N SER A 86 0.03 5.95 3.02
CA SER A 86 0.43 5.74 1.62
C SER A 86 -0.79 5.52 0.71
N LEU A 87 -1.85 4.87 1.24
CA LEU A 87 -3.09 4.58 0.50
C LEU A 87 -4.15 5.68 0.60
N HIS A 88 -4.04 6.60 1.56
CA HIS A 88 -5.04 7.63 1.85
C HIS A 88 -4.65 9.04 1.35
N GLN A 89 -3.43 9.26 0.84
CA GLN A 89 -2.97 10.54 0.28
C GLN A 89 -3.33 10.73 -1.23
N ALA A 90 -4.55 10.35 -1.64
CA ALA A 90 -5.09 10.81 -2.93
C ALA A 90 -5.61 12.24 -2.83
#